data_AF-K7RZW1-F1
#
_entry.id   AF-K7RZW1-F1
#
_cell.length_a   1.000
_cell.length_b   1.000
_cell.length_c   1.000
_cell.angle_alpha   90.00
_cell.angle_beta   90.00
_cell.angle_gamma   90.00
#
_symmetry.space_group_name_H-M   'P 1'
#
loop_
_entity.id
_entity.type
_entity.pdbx_description
1 polymer ?
#
loop_
_entity_poly.entity_id
_entity_poly.type
_entity_poly.pdbx_seq_one_letter_code
_entity_poly.pdbx_strand_id
1 'polypeptide(L)'
;MSLLQKALESGEFAVTAELAPPKGTDFSHALQNAELFGDRVHAINVTDFQSSSLKATSLAMCKALIDLGLEPVFQITGRDRNRIAIQGEMLSAGFFGVKNLLALTGDHTTVGDNPGAKPVYDLDSIGILQAATMLASGVDMGGNKLEGSPSFFLGASVTPEYDPIELQLIKMKKKIIAGAKFFQTQAVY
;
A
#
# COMPACT_ATOMS: atom_id res chain seq x y z
N MET A 1 15.69 -8.22 -1.16
CA MET A 1 14.46 -8.98 -0.88
C MET A 1 13.92 -8.56 0.48
N SER A 2 12.59 -8.45 0.62
CA SER A 2 11.91 -8.12 1.87
C SER A 2 11.62 -9.40 2.69
N LEU A 3 11.36 -9.29 3.99
CA LEU A 3 10.99 -10.41 4.85
C LEU A 3 9.66 -11.03 4.39
N LEU A 4 8.68 -10.21 4.04
CA LEU A 4 7.40 -10.67 3.53
C LEU A 4 7.54 -11.45 2.22
N GLN A 5 8.31 -10.91 1.27
CA GLN A 5 8.58 -11.58 0.00
C GLN A 5 9.25 -12.94 0.23
N LYS A 6 10.28 -12.98 1.10
CA LYS A 6 11.00 -14.22 1.41
C LYS A 6 10.07 -15.28 2.01
N ALA A 7 9.22 -14.90 2.96
CA ALA A 7 8.28 -15.84 3.58
C ALA A 7 7.33 -16.46 2.55
N LEU A 8 6.69 -15.61 1.72
CA LEU A 8 5.75 -16.06 0.70
C LEU A 8 6.40 -16.91 -0.39
N GLU A 9 7.58 -16.52 -0.89
CA GLU A 9 8.28 -17.26 -1.95
C GLU A 9 8.88 -18.59 -1.45
N SER A 10 9.19 -18.70 -0.16
CA SER A 10 9.69 -19.95 0.44
C SER A 10 8.59 -20.89 0.91
N GLY A 11 7.32 -20.48 0.83
CA GLY A 11 6.18 -21.26 1.33
C GLY A 11 6.04 -21.26 2.85
N GLU A 12 6.73 -20.35 3.54
CA GLU A 12 6.55 -20.10 4.97
C GLU A 12 5.21 -19.40 5.24
N PHE A 13 4.65 -19.63 6.43
CA PHE A 13 3.43 -18.95 6.85
C PHE A 13 3.71 -17.47 7.16
N ALA A 14 3.37 -16.59 6.23
CA ALA A 14 3.55 -15.15 6.37
C ALA A 14 2.55 -14.55 7.38
N VAL A 15 3.05 -14.16 8.55
CA VAL A 15 2.32 -13.35 9.55
C VAL A 15 2.55 -11.85 9.29
N THR A 16 1.47 -11.08 9.21
CA THR A 16 1.52 -9.60 9.15
C THR A 16 0.62 -8.97 10.20
N ALA A 17 0.94 -7.75 10.63
CA ALA A 17 0.05 -6.90 11.42
C ALA A 17 -0.48 -5.74 10.58
N GLU A 18 -1.41 -4.95 11.12
CA GLU A 18 -1.86 -3.70 10.51
C GLU A 18 -1.83 -2.58 11.54
N LEU A 19 -1.39 -1.39 11.11
CA LEU A 19 -1.26 -0.22 11.95
C LEU A 19 -1.78 1.06 11.28
N ALA A 20 -2.44 1.82 12.15
CA ALA A 20 -2.89 3.19 12.05
C ALA A 20 -1.85 4.32 12.01
N PRO A 21 -1.64 5.12 10.94
CA PRO A 21 -1.13 6.47 11.16
C PRO A 21 -2.09 7.27 12.06
N PRO A 22 -1.59 8.15 12.94
CA PRO A 22 -2.42 8.94 13.83
C PRO A 22 -3.17 10.05 13.07
N LYS A 23 -4.25 10.56 13.67
CA LYS A 23 -4.86 11.84 13.29
C LYS A 23 -4.12 12.97 14.00
N GLY A 24 -2.97 13.35 13.45
CA GLY A 24 -2.09 14.36 14.03
C GLY A 24 -0.63 14.05 13.78
N THR A 25 0.24 14.73 14.50
CA THR A 25 1.70 14.60 14.38
C THR A 25 2.34 13.81 15.53
N ASP A 26 1.55 13.37 16.51
CA ASP A 26 2.04 12.52 17.60
C ASP A 26 1.90 11.04 17.23
N PHE A 27 3.03 10.40 16.97
CA PHE A 27 3.12 9.00 16.58
C PHE A 27 3.45 8.09 17.76
N SER A 28 3.65 8.63 18.97
CA SER A 28 4.15 7.88 20.13
C SER A 28 3.36 6.61 20.41
N HIS A 29 2.03 6.70 20.48
CA HIS A 29 1.17 5.54 20.71
C HIS A 29 1.24 4.49 19.59
N ALA A 30 1.27 4.92 18.33
CA ALA A 30 1.39 4.00 17.20
C ALA A 30 2.74 3.28 17.19
N LEU A 31 3.81 3.98 17.55
CA LEU A 31 5.16 3.42 17.64
C LEU A 31 5.31 2.47 18.83
N GLN A 32 4.78 2.81 20.00
CA GLN A 32 4.72 1.91 21.15
C GLN A 32 4.02 0.59 20.80
N ASN A 33 2.91 0.65 20.07
CA ASN A 33 2.23 -0.56 19.60
C ASN A 33 3.06 -1.33 18.57
N ALA A 34 3.78 -0.64 17.69
CA ALA A 34 4.64 -1.29 16.70
C ALA A 34 5.79 -2.08 17.34
N GLU A 35 6.37 -1.56 18.43
CA GLU A 35 7.43 -2.25 19.19
C GLU A 35 6.96 -3.60 19.77
N LEU A 36 5.66 -3.75 20.07
CA LEU A 36 5.09 -5.01 20.57
C LEU A 36 5.10 -6.13 19.51
N PHE A 37 5.18 -5.79 18.22
CA PHE A 37 5.27 -6.78 17.16
C PHE A 37 6.65 -7.41 17.10
N GLY A 38 7.72 -6.62 17.26
CA GLY A 38 9.11 -7.09 17.22
C GLY A 38 9.39 -7.98 16.00
N ASP A 39 9.95 -9.16 16.25
CA ASP A 39 10.27 -10.20 15.26
C ASP A 39 9.12 -11.19 14.98
N ARG A 40 7.93 -10.96 15.55
CA ARG A 40 6.78 -11.88 15.48
C ARG A 40 5.99 -11.75 14.18
N VAL A 41 6.27 -10.72 13.38
CA VAL A 41 5.61 -10.44 12.10
C VAL A 41 6.65 -10.22 11.01
N HIS A 42 6.32 -10.62 9.79
CA HIS A 42 7.16 -10.42 8.61
C HIS A 42 7.06 -9.00 8.06
N ALA A 43 5.88 -8.40 8.19
CA ALA A 43 5.65 -7.01 7.81
C ALA A 43 4.42 -6.41 8.51
N ILE A 44 4.36 -5.09 8.53
CA ILE A 44 3.26 -4.29 9.11
C ILE A 44 2.59 -3.50 8.00
N ASN A 45 1.32 -3.78 7.74
CA ASN A 45 0.50 -2.98 6.85
C ASN A 45 0.27 -1.60 7.46
N VAL A 46 0.59 -0.56 6.69
CA VAL A 46 0.37 0.82 7.12
C VAL A 46 -0.73 1.41 6.28
N THR A 47 -1.91 1.60 6.89
CA THR A 47 -3.09 2.05 6.14
C THR A 47 -2.98 3.49 5.66
N ASP A 48 -3.59 3.77 4.51
CA ASP A 48 -3.65 5.11 3.90
C ASP A 48 -5.05 5.69 4.05
N PHE A 49 -5.18 6.62 5.01
CA PHE A 49 -6.44 7.29 5.36
C PHE A 49 -7.61 6.30 5.53
N GLN A 50 -7.43 5.28 6.37
CA GLN A 50 -8.47 4.26 6.60
C GLN A 50 -9.87 4.88 6.83
N SER A 51 -10.90 4.22 6.32
CA SER A 51 -12.29 4.71 6.37
C SER A 51 -12.43 6.13 5.78
N SER A 52 -11.64 6.46 4.75
CA SER A 52 -11.61 7.76 4.08
C SER A 52 -11.43 8.95 5.04
N SER A 53 -10.76 8.76 6.18
CA SER A 53 -10.64 9.76 7.23
C SER A 53 -9.28 10.43 7.26
N LEU A 54 -9.25 11.76 7.49
CA LEU A 54 -8.01 12.53 7.53
C LEU A 54 -7.10 12.07 8.68
N LYS A 55 -5.92 11.58 8.31
CA LYS A 55 -4.83 11.12 9.19
C LYS A 55 -3.50 11.54 8.59
N ALA A 56 -2.39 11.27 9.27
CA ALA A 56 -1.09 11.33 8.62
C ALA A 56 -1.02 10.31 7.47
N THR A 57 -0.22 10.59 6.45
CA THR A 57 -0.04 9.66 5.32
C THR A 57 0.64 8.38 5.80
N SER A 58 0.36 7.27 5.12
CA SER A 58 1.02 5.98 5.39
C SER A 58 2.54 6.07 5.23
N LEU A 59 3.04 6.93 4.34
CA LEU A 59 4.47 7.14 4.10
C LEU A 59 5.25 7.54 5.38
N ALA A 60 4.70 8.44 6.18
CA ALA A 60 5.36 8.90 7.40
C ALA A 60 5.51 7.77 8.44
N MET A 61 4.45 6.99 8.63
CA MET A 61 4.49 5.83 9.53
C MET A 61 5.42 4.74 8.97
N CYS A 62 5.45 4.51 7.65
CA CYS A 62 6.39 3.58 7.02
C CYS A 62 7.85 3.96 7.33
N LYS A 63 8.20 5.24 7.19
CA LYS A 63 9.56 5.70 7.53
C LYS A 63 9.89 5.49 9.00
N ALA A 64 8.94 5.79 9.90
CA ALA A 64 9.15 5.60 11.33
C ALA A 64 9.31 4.11 11.70
N LEU A 65 8.56 3.20 11.06
CA LEU A 65 8.75 1.75 11.24
C LEU A 65 10.12 1.28 10.75
N ILE A 66 10.58 1.79 9.60
CA ILE A 66 11.93 1.48 9.09
C ILE A 66 13.01 1.92 10.08
N ASP A 67 12.85 3.08 10.72
CA ASP A 67 13.78 3.57 11.75
C ASP A 67 13.82 2.69 13.00
N LEU A 68 12.72 1.97 13.29
CA LEU A 68 12.65 0.95 14.33
C LEU A 68 13.14 -0.44 13.86
N GLY A 69 13.59 -0.58 12.61
CA GLY A 69 14.00 -1.86 12.04
C GLY A 69 12.84 -2.79 11.67
N LEU A 70 11.61 -2.28 11.62
CA LEU A 70 10.41 -3.03 11.26
C LEU A 70 10.10 -2.85 9.77
N GLU A 71 9.54 -3.88 9.14
CA GLU A 71 9.28 -3.88 7.70
C GLU A 71 7.85 -3.42 7.37
N PRO A 72 7.64 -2.26 6.73
CA PRO A 72 6.31 -1.81 6.37
C PRO A 72 5.81 -2.43 5.05
N VAL A 73 4.49 -2.56 4.94
CA VAL A 73 3.74 -2.61 3.68
C VAL A 73 3.04 -1.27 3.50
N PHE A 74 3.57 -0.47 2.57
CA PHE A 74 3.04 0.84 2.26
C PHE A 74 1.73 0.70 1.48
N GLN A 75 0.60 0.93 2.14
CA GLN A 75 -0.68 1.06 1.42
C GLN A 75 -0.75 2.44 0.78
N ILE A 76 -1.24 2.50 -0.45
CA ILE A 76 -1.50 3.75 -1.15
C ILE A 76 -2.81 3.66 -1.91
N THR A 77 -3.61 4.72 -1.84
CA THR A 77 -4.94 4.78 -2.45
C THR A 77 -5.02 5.81 -3.58
N GLY A 78 -5.89 5.56 -4.55
CA GLY A 78 -6.18 6.48 -5.66
C GLY A 78 -7.31 7.47 -5.40
N ARG A 79 -8.11 7.22 -4.36
CA ARG A 79 -9.30 8.01 -3.98
C ARG A 79 -9.08 9.51 -3.95
N ASP A 80 -7.98 9.95 -3.34
CA ASP A 80 -7.71 11.34 -2.98
C ASP A 80 -6.48 11.93 -3.69
N ARG A 81 -5.83 11.18 -4.59
CA ARG A 81 -4.60 11.58 -5.28
C ARG A 81 -4.66 11.36 -6.79
N ASN A 82 -3.94 12.20 -7.53
CA ASN A 82 -3.70 12.01 -8.96
C ASN A 82 -2.41 11.20 -9.20
N ARG A 83 -2.16 10.78 -10.45
CA ARG A 83 -0.99 9.97 -10.81
C ARG A 83 0.36 10.62 -10.48
N ILE A 84 0.44 11.95 -10.42
CA ILE A 84 1.68 12.65 -10.08
C ILE A 84 1.96 12.48 -8.58
N ALA A 85 0.96 12.74 -7.74
CA ALA A 85 1.06 12.57 -6.29
C ALA A 85 1.34 11.11 -5.91
N ILE A 86 0.66 10.15 -6.54
CA ILE A 86 0.86 8.72 -6.29
C ILE A 86 2.30 8.30 -6.66
N GLN A 87 2.78 8.66 -7.87
CA GLN A 87 4.15 8.33 -8.27
C GLN A 87 5.21 9.03 -7.40
N GLY A 88 4.98 10.29 -7.01
CA GLY A 88 5.88 11.02 -6.11
C GLY A 88 5.99 10.38 -4.72
N GLU A 89 4.88 9.89 -4.15
CA GLU A 89 4.92 9.14 -2.89
C GLU A 89 5.64 7.79 -3.05
N MET A 90 5.44 7.08 -4.18
CA MET A 90 6.17 5.84 -4.46
C MET A 90 7.69 6.07 -4.59
N LEU A 91 8.12 7.12 -5.28
CA LEU A 91 9.55 7.47 -5.35
C LEU A 91 10.11 7.78 -3.97
N SER A 92 9.36 8.54 -3.16
CA SER A 92 9.73 8.87 -1.78
C SER A 92 9.82 7.62 -0.89
N ALA A 93 8.86 6.69 -1.02
CA ALA A 93 8.86 5.41 -0.32
C ALA A 93 10.10 4.58 -0.68
N GLY A 94 10.45 4.54 -1.97
CA GLY A 94 11.66 3.87 -2.45
C GLY A 94 12.94 4.49 -1.86
N PHE A 95 13.03 5.82 -1.82
CA PHE A 95 14.15 6.53 -1.19
C PHE A 95 14.28 6.20 0.30
N PHE A 96 13.16 6.09 1.02
CA PHE A 96 13.14 5.69 2.42
C PHE A 96 13.44 4.21 2.66
N GLY A 97 13.55 3.39 1.61
CA GLY A 97 13.85 1.97 1.71
C GLY A 97 12.63 1.07 1.93
N VAL A 98 11.42 1.57 1.65
CA VAL A 98 10.20 0.73 1.63
C VAL A 98 10.34 -0.33 0.54
N LYS A 99 10.04 -1.58 0.90
CA LYS A 99 10.18 -2.74 -0.01
C LYS A 99 8.85 -3.37 -0.41
N ASN A 100 7.77 -3.11 0.31
CA ASN A 100 6.46 -3.70 0.04
C ASN A 100 5.42 -2.59 -0.17
N LEU A 101 4.58 -2.73 -1.19
CA LEU A 101 3.53 -1.78 -1.52
C LEU A 101 2.21 -2.52 -1.73
N LEU A 102 1.11 -2.01 -1.17
CA LEU A 102 -0.24 -2.53 -1.40
C LEU A 102 -1.08 -1.49 -2.14
N ALA A 103 -1.45 -1.79 -3.38
CA ALA A 103 -2.21 -0.89 -4.24
C ALA A 103 -3.73 -1.02 -3.98
N LEU A 104 -4.37 0.10 -3.62
CA LEU A 104 -5.79 0.16 -3.29
C LEU A 104 -6.50 1.24 -4.11
N THR A 105 -7.77 1.01 -4.45
CA THR A 105 -8.61 2.07 -5.05
C THR A 105 -8.99 3.10 -3.98
N GLY A 106 -9.32 2.64 -2.76
CA GLY A 106 -9.85 3.46 -1.67
C GLY A 106 -11.38 3.54 -1.69
N ASP A 107 -11.98 3.73 -0.53
CA ASP A 107 -13.44 3.87 -0.35
C ASP A 107 -13.93 5.24 -0.81
N HIS A 108 -15.22 5.44 -1.06
CA HIS A 108 -15.70 6.78 -1.42
C HIS A 108 -15.39 7.83 -0.33
N THR A 109 -15.05 9.07 -0.72
CA THR A 109 -14.69 10.13 0.25
C THR A 109 -15.84 10.46 1.20
N THR A 110 -17.08 10.26 0.77
CA THR A 110 -18.30 10.46 1.57
C THR A 110 -18.45 9.52 2.76
N VAL A 111 -17.70 8.42 2.81
CA VAL A 111 -17.72 7.47 3.94
C VAL A 111 -16.93 8.01 5.13
N GLY A 112 -15.99 8.93 4.89
CA GLY A 112 -15.08 9.44 5.90
C GLY A 112 -15.52 10.73 6.57
N ASP A 113 -14.58 11.32 7.30
CA ASP A 113 -14.79 12.54 8.10
C ASP A 113 -14.71 13.85 7.29
N ASN A 114 -14.41 13.76 5.99
CA ASN A 114 -14.37 14.90 5.06
C ASN A 114 -15.25 14.64 3.82
N PRO A 115 -16.58 14.52 3.97
CA PRO A 115 -17.47 14.12 2.88
C PRO A 115 -17.55 15.12 1.72
N GLY A 116 -17.15 16.38 1.93
CA GLY A 116 -17.06 17.40 0.90
C GLY A 116 -15.76 17.36 0.07
N ALA A 117 -14.80 16.50 0.42
CA ALA A 117 -13.56 16.36 -0.33
C ALA A 117 -13.82 15.80 -1.73
N LYS A 118 -13.14 16.38 -2.73
CA LYS A 118 -13.28 15.95 -4.13
C LYS A 118 -12.69 14.55 -4.31
N PRO A 119 -13.46 13.59 -4.85
CA PRO A 119 -12.91 12.32 -5.28
C PRO A 119 -12.00 12.54 -6.50
N VAL A 120 -10.79 11.96 -6.49
CA VAL A 120 -9.81 12.13 -7.57
C VAL A 120 -9.81 10.90 -8.49
N TYR A 121 -9.49 9.71 -7.96
CA TYR A 121 -9.52 8.43 -8.69
C TYR A 121 -8.85 8.46 -10.07
N ASP A 122 -7.77 9.21 -10.22
CA ASP A 122 -7.03 9.25 -11.49
C ASP A 122 -6.43 7.87 -11.83
N LEU A 123 -6.03 7.13 -10.79
CA LEU A 123 -5.63 5.73 -10.89
C LEU A 123 -6.44 4.90 -9.88
N ASP A 124 -6.94 3.74 -10.30
CA ASP A 124 -7.47 2.73 -9.39
C ASP A 124 -6.34 1.76 -8.95
N SER A 125 -6.66 0.73 -8.15
CA SER A 125 -5.66 -0.26 -7.73
C SER A 125 -4.88 -0.91 -8.88
N ILE A 126 -5.47 -1.07 -10.07
CA ILE A 126 -4.76 -1.63 -11.23
C ILE A 126 -3.81 -0.57 -11.83
N GLY A 127 -4.28 0.66 -11.98
CA GLY A 127 -3.46 1.78 -12.44
C GLY A 127 -2.26 2.06 -11.54
N ILE A 128 -2.43 1.95 -10.22
CA ILE A 128 -1.33 2.09 -9.25
C ILE A 128 -0.29 0.97 -9.41
N LEU A 129 -0.71 -0.28 -9.61
CA LEU A 129 0.21 -1.39 -9.87
C LEU A 129 1.01 -1.18 -11.16
N GLN A 130 0.34 -0.69 -12.22
CA GLN A 130 0.98 -0.36 -13.49
C GLN A 130 2.00 0.77 -13.30
N ALA A 131 1.63 1.82 -12.57
CA ALA A 131 2.53 2.93 -12.24
C ALA A 131 3.77 2.42 -11.48
N ALA A 132 3.58 1.59 -10.45
CA ALA A 132 4.69 1.04 -9.68
C ALA A 132 5.61 0.14 -10.52
N THR A 133 5.04 -0.68 -11.41
CA THR A 133 5.79 -1.51 -12.35
C THR A 133 6.60 -0.67 -13.34
N MET A 134 6.03 0.45 -13.80
CA MET A 134 6.69 1.38 -14.71
C MET A 134 7.83 2.14 -14.02
N LEU A 135 7.61 2.64 -12.79
CA LEU A 135 8.67 3.26 -11.99
C LEU A 135 9.84 2.29 -11.76
N ALA A 136 9.56 1.01 -11.52
CA ALA A 136 10.58 -0.02 -11.34
C ALA A 136 11.42 -0.27 -12.61
N SER A 137 10.89 0.02 -13.81
CA SER A 137 11.66 -0.03 -15.06
C SER A 137 12.47 1.24 -15.34
N GLY A 138 12.43 2.23 -14.45
CA GLY A 138 13.24 3.45 -14.53
C GLY A 138 12.60 4.58 -15.33
N VAL A 139 11.29 4.51 -15.56
CA VAL A 139 10.53 5.58 -16.24
C VAL A 139 9.24 5.91 -15.50
N ASP A 140 8.79 7.16 -15.56
CA ASP A 140 7.47 7.56 -15.06
C ASP A 140 6.35 7.27 -16.06
N MET A 141 5.09 7.43 -15.65
CA MET A 141 3.92 7.27 -16.54
C MET A 141 3.85 8.28 -17.69
N GLY A 142 4.64 9.35 -17.65
CA GLY A 142 4.81 10.29 -18.76
C GLY A 142 5.86 9.84 -19.77
N GLY A 143 6.61 8.77 -19.49
CA GLY A 143 7.70 8.28 -20.32
C GLY A 143 9.05 8.97 -20.03
N ASN A 144 9.15 9.76 -18.97
CA ASN A 144 10.40 10.42 -18.58
C ASN A 144 11.30 9.44 -17.82
N LYS A 145 12.61 9.52 -18.03
CA LYS A 145 13.59 8.71 -17.31
C LYS A 145 13.74 9.18 -15.87
N LEU A 146 13.95 8.22 -14.96
CA LEU A 146 14.21 8.46 -13.55
C LEU A 146 15.70 8.37 -13.21
N GLU A 147 16.12 9.13 -12.20
CA GLU A 147 17.41 8.95 -11.55
C GLU A 147 17.28 7.90 -10.44
N GLY A 148 17.62 6.65 -10.78
CA GLY A 148 17.33 5.49 -9.93
C GLY A 148 15.86 5.06 -10.02
N SER A 149 15.56 3.86 -9.55
CA SER A 149 14.20 3.31 -9.57
C SER A 149 13.85 2.64 -8.24
N PRO A 150 12.62 2.85 -7.74
CA PRO A 150 12.12 2.07 -6.63
C PRO A 150 11.80 0.65 -7.10
N SER A 151 11.93 -0.34 -6.23
CA SER A 151 11.47 -1.70 -6.49
C SER A 151 10.68 -2.20 -5.29
N PHE A 152 9.44 -2.59 -5.54
CA PHE A 152 8.53 -3.06 -4.50
C PHE A 152 8.09 -4.49 -4.78
N PHE A 153 7.92 -5.26 -3.72
CA PHE A 153 7.06 -6.43 -3.74
C PHE A 153 5.61 -5.95 -3.73
N LEU A 154 4.96 -6.06 -4.89
CA LEU A 154 3.65 -5.47 -5.13
C LEU A 154 2.52 -6.37 -4.65
N GLY A 155 1.63 -5.81 -3.84
CA GLY A 155 0.43 -6.45 -3.34
C GLY A 155 -0.84 -5.78 -3.85
N ALA A 156 -1.94 -6.52 -3.80
CA ALA A 156 -3.26 -5.96 -4.05
C ALA A 156 -4.33 -6.61 -3.17
N SER A 157 -5.46 -5.92 -2.99
CA SER A 157 -6.59 -6.49 -2.25
C SER A 157 -7.53 -7.35 -3.10
N VAL A 158 -8.19 -8.34 -2.48
CA VAL A 158 -9.29 -9.11 -3.08
C VAL A 158 -10.43 -9.29 -2.06
N THR A 159 -11.68 -9.31 -2.50
CA THR A 159 -12.85 -9.52 -1.65
C THR A 159 -13.44 -10.89 -1.95
N PRO A 160 -13.28 -11.89 -1.06
CA PRO A 160 -13.70 -13.27 -1.34
C PRO A 160 -15.21 -13.44 -1.63
N GLU A 161 -16.06 -12.66 -0.98
CA GLU A 161 -17.53 -12.76 -1.05
C GLU A 161 -18.16 -11.69 -1.96
N TYR A 162 -17.40 -11.20 -2.94
CA TYR A 162 -17.94 -10.21 -3.88
C TYR A 162 -18.99 -10.87 -4.79
N ASP A 163 -20.14 -10.21 -4.97
CA ASP A 163 -21.23 -10.66 -5.83
C ASP A 163 -21.43 -9.67 -7.00
N PRO A 164 -21.31 -10.10 -8.27
CA PRO A 164 -20.94 -11.45 -8.73
C PRO A 164 -19.43 -11.74 -8.67
N ILE A 165 -19.06 -12.93 -8.20
CA ILE A 165 -17.66 -13.34 -7.95
C ILE A 165 -16.79 -13.29 -9.23
N GLU A 166 -17.39 -13.50 -10.39
CA GLU A 166 -16.73 -13.46 -11.69
C GLU A 166 -16.06 -12.10 -11.95
N LEU A 167 -16.70 -11.00 -11.54
CA LEU A 167 -16.13 -9.66 -11.69
C LEU A 167 -14.88 -9.50 -10.81
N GLN A 168 -14.91 -10.09 -9.61
CA GLN A 168 -13.77 -10.06 -8.71
C GLN A 168 -12.59 -10.89 -9.25
N LEU A 169 -12.88 -12.06 -9.83
CA LEU A 169 -11.86 -12.89 -10.49
C LEU A 169 -11.26 -12.20 -11.72
N ILE A 170 -12.08 -11.52 -12.53
CA ILE A 170 -11.58 -10.71 -13.65
C ILE A 170 -10.66 -9.59 -13.14
N LYS A 171 -11.06 -8.88 -12.08
CA LYS A 171 -10.24 -7.82 -11.48
C LYS A 171 -8.95 -8.38 -10.89
N MET A 172 -8.99 -9.53 -10.23
CA MET A 172 -7.80 -10.22 -9.71
C MET A 172 -6.82 -10.58 -10.83
N LYS A 173 -7.31 -11.15 -11.96
CA LYS A 173 -6.46 -11.42 -13.14
C LYS A 173 -5.81 -10.17 -13.69
N LYS A 174 -6.56 -9.06 -13.80
CA LYS A 174 -5.99 -7.76 -14.23
C LYS A 174 -4.91 -7.25 -13.28
N LYS A 175 -5.08 -7.43 -11.96
CA LYS A 175 -4.07 -7.07 -10.96
C LYS A 175 -2.80 -7.90 -11.09
N ILE A 176 -2.91 -9.20 -11.37
CA ILE A 176 -1.75 -10.07 -11.65
C ILE A 176 -0.99 -9.56 -12.88
N ILE A 177 -1.69 -9.29 -13.98
CA ILE A 177 -1.09 -8.75 -15.23
C ILE A 177 -0.40 -7.40 -14.97
N ALA A 178 -0.97 -6.57 -14.11
CA ALA A 178 -0.42 -5.26 -13.73
C ALA A 178 0.80 -5.35 -12.79
N GLY A 179 1.18 -6.54 -12.32
CA GLY A 179 2.40 -6.76 -11.55
C GLY A 179 2.20 -7.25 -10.11
N ALA A 180 0.97 -7.45 -9.64
CA ALA A 180 0.73 -7.96 -8.28
C ALA A 180 1.40 -9.33 -8.06
N LYS A 181 2.09 -9.47 -6.92
CA LYS A 181 2.84 -10.65 -6.48
C LYS A 181 2.20 -11.34 -5.28
N PHE A 182 1.41 -10.62 -4.50
CA PHE A 182 0.62 -11.20 -3.41
C PHE A 182 -0.76 -10.53 -3.31
N PHE A 183 -1.67 -11.18 -2.60
CA PHE A 183 -3.01 -10.66 -2.33
C PHE A 183 -3.32 -10.69 -0.84
N GLN A 184 -4.03 -9.67 -0.37
CA GLN A 184 -4.66 -9.64 0.94
C GLN A 184 -6.17 -9.62 0.78
N THR A 185 -6.87 -10.48 1.50
CA THR A 185 -8.33 -10.53 1.44
C THR A 185 -8.94 -9.48 2.36
N GLN A 186 -10.19 -9.09 2.12
CA GLN A 186 -11.01 -8.56 3.20
C GLN A 186 -11.19 -9.62 4.29
N ALA A 187 -11.49 -9.17 5.52
CA ALA A 187 -11.79 -10.07 6.62
C ALA A 187 -13.01 -10.95 6.29
N VAL A 188 -12.96 -12.21 6.70
CA VAL A 188 -14.03 -13.20 6.58
C VAL A 188 -14.24 -13.77 7.98
N TYR A 189 -15.50 -13.95 8.39
CA TYR A 189 -15.90 -14.37 9.74
C TYR A 189 -16.74 -15.64 9.70
#